data_AF-A0A1P8ARB5-F1
#
_entry.id   AF-A0A1P8ARB5-F1
#
_cell.length_a   1.000
_cell.length_b   1.000
_cell.length_c   1.000
_cell.angle_alpha   90.00
_cell.angle_beta   90.00
_cell.angle_gamma   90.00
#
_symmetry.space_group_name_H-M   'P 1'
#
loop_
_entity.id
_entity.type
_entity.pdbx_description
1 polymer ?
#
loop_
_entity_poly.entity_id
_entity_poly.type
_entity_poly.pdbx_seq_one_letter_code
_entity_poly.pdbx_strand_id
1 'polypeptide(L)'
;MHFCFISSISKIIDRYEIQHADELRALDLEEKIQNYLPHKELLETVQSKLEEPNVDNVSVDSLISLEEQLETALSVSRARKAELMMEYIESLKEKEKLLREENQVLASQVTMTTISSALEAN
;
A
#
# COMPACT_ATOMS: atom_id res chain seq x y z
N MET A 1 -8.78 25.75 7.67
CA MET A 1 -9.11 24.36 8.09
C MET A 1 -8.00 23.41 7.64
N HIS A 2 -6.87 23.38 8.34
CA HIS A 2 -5.64 22.70 7.88
C HIS A 2 -5.11 21.70 8.92
N PHE A 3 -5.99 21.07 9.70
CA PHE A 3 -5.61 20.19 10.81
C PHE A 3 -6.32 18.83 10.83
N CYS A 4 -6.73 18.30 9.67
CA CYS A 4 -7.48 17.02 9.65
C CYS A 4 -6.76 15.84 8.95
N PHE A 5 -5.66 16.05 8.24
CA PHE A 5 -5.06 14.96 7.46
C PHE A 5 -4.22 13.99 8.31
N ILE A 6 -3.48 14.48 9.30
CA ILE A 6 -2.54 13.67 10.10
C ILE A 6 -3.29 12.76 11.09
N SER A 7 -4.36 13.26 11.74
CA SER A 7 -5.21 12.43 12.61
C SER A 7 -5.96 11.34 11.83
N SER A 8 -6.21 11.55 10.53
CA SER A 8 -6.85 10.55 9.67
C SER A 8 -5.91 9.39 9.35
N ILE A 9 -4.64 9.66 9.04
CA ILE A 9 -3.68 8.60 8.65
C ILE A 9 -3.32 7.71 9.83
N SER A 10 -3.05 8.26 11.02
CA SER A 10 -2.76 7.43 12.20
C SER A 10 -3.92 6.48 12.51
N LYS A 11 -5.15 6.98 12.45
CA LYS A 11 -6.37 6.16 12.62
C LYS A 11 -6.58 5.15 11.51
N ILE A 12 -6.08 5.41 10.30
CA ILE A 12 -6.10 4.44 9.21
C ILE A 12 -5.08 3.34 9.52
N ILE A 13 -3.85 3.70 9.91
CA ILE A 13 -2.78 2.75 10.28
C ILE A 13 -3.20 1.88 11.47
N ASP A 14 -3.76 2.44 12.53
CA ASP A 14 -4.19 1.68 13.71
C ASP A 14 -5.30 0.67 13.38
N ARG A 15 -6.25 1.06 12.51
CA ARG A 15 -7.29 0.13 12.02
C ARG A 15 -6.69 -0.98 11.18
N TYR A 16 -5.69 -0.67 10.36
CA TYR A 16 -4.96 -1.65 9.59
C TYR A 16 -4.16 -2.58 10.50
N GLU A 17 -3.39 -2.11 11.47
CA GLU A 17 -2.64 -2.97 12.41
C GLU A 17 -3.55 -3.97 13.13
N ILE A 18 -4.75 -3.54 13.55
CA ILE A 18 -5.73 -4.41 14.21
C ILE A 18 -6.34 -5.42 13.23
N GLN A 19 -6.74 -4.99 12.02
CA GLN A 19 -7.27 -5.91 10.98
C GLN A 19 -6.22 -6.88 10.44
N HIS A 20 -4.97 -6.43 10.27
CA HIS A 20 -3.86 -7.21 9.73
C HIS A 20 -3.37 -8.25 10.74
N ALA A 21 -3.47 -7.97 12.04
CA ALA A 21 -3.21 -8.96 13.09
C ALA A 21 -4.23 -10.11 13.07
N ASP A 22 -5.52 -9.80 12.82
CA ASP A 22 -6.58 -10.80 12.69
C ASP A 22 -6.50 -11.56 11.34
N GLU A 23 -6.14 -10.90 10.24
CA GLU A 23 -5.90 -11.55 8.93
C GLU A 23 -4.67 -12.47 8.95
N LEU A 24 -3.56 -12.09 9.59
CA LEU A 24 -2.39 -12.98 9.77
C LEU A 24 -2.69 -14.16 10.71
N ARG A 25 -3.61 -13.98 11.67
CA ARG A 25 -4.06 -15.07 12.55
C ARG A 25 -4.99 -16.05 11.83
N ALA A 26 -5.63 -15.62 10.74
CA ALA A 26 -6.61 -16.40 9.98
C ALA A 26 -6.10 -16.91 8.61
N LEU A 27 -4.98 -16.41 8.09
CA LEU A 27 -4.51 -16.72 6.75
C LEU A 27 -3.14 -17.42 6.79
N ASP A 28 -3.17 -18.70 6.46
CA ASP A 28 -2.05 -19.38 5.81
C ASP A 28 -1.87 -18.79 4.39
N LEU A 29 -1.37 -17.55 4.35
CA LEU A 29 -1.23 -16.76 3.13
C LEU A 29 -0.23 -17.42 2.17
N GLU A 30 0.74 -18.15 2.72
CA GLU A 30 1.75 -18.91 1.98
C GLU A 30 1.10 -20.07 1.20
N GLU A 31 0.23 -20.86 1.85
CA GLU A 31 -0.54 -21.93 1.19
C GLU A 31 -1.50 -21.38 0.13
N LYS A 32 -2.15 -20.25 0.40
CA LYS A 32 -3.06 -19.60 -0.56
C LYS A 32 -2.35 -19.02 -1.78
N ILE A 33 -1.14 -18.47 -1.61
CA ILE A 33 -0.32 -17.98 -2.72
C ILE A 33 0.12 -19.14 -3.62
N GLN A 34 0.41 -20.32 -3.06
CA GLN A 34 0.81 -21.49 -3.86
C GLN A 34 -0.34 -22.09 -4.68
N ASN A 35 -1.57 -22.02 -4.19
CA ASN A 35 -2.76 -22.55 -4.87
C ASN A 35 -3.47 -21.53 -5.78
N TYR A 36 -2.86 -20.36 -5.98
CA TYR A 36 -3.42 -19.25 -6.74
C TYR A 36 -3.04 -19.29 -8.23
N LEU A 37 -4.03 -19.18 -9.12
CA LEU A 37 -3.79 -19.04 -10.56
C LEU A 37 -3.35 -17.60 -10.88
N PRO A 38 -2.42 -17.36 -11.83
CA PRO A 38 -2.05 -16.01 -12.23
C PRO A 38 -3.26 -15.17 -12.68
N HIS A 39 -3.21 -13.86 -12.37
CA HIS A 39 -4.31 -12.91 -12.64
C HIS A 39 -4.84 -12.96 -14.09
N LYS A 40 -3.93 -13.17 -15.06
CA LYS A 40 -4.28 -13.28 -16.49
C LYS A 40 -5.09 -14.55 -16.78
N GLU A 41 -4.66 -15.67 -16.23
CA GLU A 41 -5.32 -16.98 -16.43
C GLU A 41 -6.68 -17.01 -15.72
N LEU A 42 -6.79 -16.34 -14.56
CA LEU A 42 -8.07 -16.12 -13.89
C LEU A 42 -9.04 -15.33 -14.78
N LEU A 43 -8.56 -14.25 -15.41
CA LEU A 43 -9.39 -13.43 -16.29
C LEU A 43 -9.90 -14.24 -17.50
N GLU A 44 -9.03 -15.01 -18.14
CA GLU A 44 -9.38 -15.89 -19.26
C GLU A 44 -10.37 -16.99 -18.83
N THR A 45 -10.23 -17.51 -17.61
CA THR A 45 -11.16 -18.51 -17.03
C THR A 45 -12.55 -17.91 -16.77
N VAL A 46 -12.61 -16.69 -16.23
CA VAL A 46 -13.88 -15.97 -16.00
C VAL A 46 -14.58 -15.70 -17.33
N GLN A 47 -13.85 -15.18 -18.31
CA GLN A 47 -14.39 -14.88 -19.64
C GLN A 47 -14.91 -16.14 -20.34
N SER A 48 -14.10 -17.20 -20.38
CA SER A 48 -14.49 -18.45 -21.06
C SER A 48 -15.67 -19.17 -20.41
N LYS A 49 -15.81 -19.14 -19.08
CA LYS A 49 -16.90 -19.82 -18.36
C LYS A 49 -18.21 -19.03 -18.34
N LEU A 50 -18.15 -17.70 -18.32
CA LEU A 50 -19.32 -16.86 -18.07
C LEU A 50 -19.88 -16.17 -19.33
N GLU A 51 -19.31 -16.42 -20.51
CA GLU A 51 -19.87 -15.99 -21.79
C GLU A 51 -21.09 -16.85 -22.20
N GLU A 52 -22.06 -16.21 -22.87
CA GLU A 52 -23.39 -16.75 -23.17
C GLU A 52 -23.48 -18.13 -23.88
N PRO A 53 -22.50 -18.65 -24.62
CA PRO A 53 -22.59 -20.03 -25.11
C PRO A 53 -22.12 -21.11 -24.11
N ASN A 54 -21.43 -20.74 -23.01
CA ASN A 54 -20.83 -21.70 -22.06
C ASN A 54 -21.50 -21.75 -20.68
N VAL A 55 -22.29 -20.74 -20.33
CA VAL A 55 -22.93 -20.62 -19.01
C VAL A 55 -23.82 -21.82 -18.66
N ASP A 56 -24.54 -22.39 -19.64
CA ASP A 56 -25.43 -23.53 -19.44
C ASP A 56 -24.68 -24.83 -19.06
N ASN A 57 -23.36 -24.87 -19.26
CA ASN A 57 -22.51 -26.06 -19.07
C ASN A 57 -21.68 -25.99 -17.78
N VAL A 58 -21.80 -24.90 -17.02
CA VAL A 58 -20.96 -24.63 -15.85
C VAL A 58 -21.60 -25.22 -14.59
N SER A 59 -20.85 -26.08 -13.90
CA SER A 59 -21.28 -26.65 -12.61
C SER A 59 -21.17 -25.63 -11.47
N VAL A 60 -22.07 -25.72 -10.49
CA VAL A 60 -22.03 -24.95 -9.24
C VAL A 60 -20.70 -25.11 -8.52
N ASP A 61 -20.15 -26.32 -8.42
CA ASP A 61 -18.85 -26.55 -7.77
C ASP A 61 -17.71 -25.78 -8.47
N SER A 62 -17.80 -25.66 -9.80
CA SER A 62 -16.81 -24.95 -10.60
C SER A 62 -16.93 -23.43 -10.49
N LEU A 63 -18.11 -22.92 -10.11
CA LEU A 63 -18.33 -21.51 -9.76
C LEU A 63 -17.81 -21.20 -8.36
N ILE A 64 -18.06 -22.09 -7.39
CA ILE A 64 -17.54 -21.97 -6.02
C ILE A 64 -16.00 -21.91 -6.05
N SER A 65 -15.35 -22.84 -6.77
CA SER A 65 -13.89 -22.81 -6.91
C SER A 65 -13.38 -21.55 -7.61
N LEU A 66 -14.13 -21.00 -8.57
CA LEU A 66 -13.75 -19.74 -9.22
C LEU A 66 -13.88 -18.54 -8.28
N GLU A 67 -14.94 -18.49 -7.47
CA GLU A 67 -15.13 -17.47 -6.44
C GLU A 67 -13.99 -17.48 -5.41
N GLU A 68 -13.60 -18.66 -4.92
CA GLU A 68 -12.49 -18.82 -3.97
C GLU A 68 -11.15 -18.33 -4.56
N GLN A 69 -10.88 -18.64 -5.83
CA GLN A 69 -9.67 -18.16 -6.50
C GLN A 69 -9.69 -16.64 -6.71
N LEU A 70 -10.84 -16.05 -7.03
CA LEU A 70 -10.99 -14.60 -7.16
C LEU A 70 -10.83 -13.88 -5.82
N GLU A 71 -11.40 -14.40 -4.75
CA GLU A 71 -11.23 -13.84 -3.41
C GLU A 71 -9.77 -13.91 -2.97
N THR A 72 -9.09 -15.03 -3.25
CA THR A 72 -7.65 -15.17 -3.01
C THR A 72 -6.84 -14.17 -3.83
N ALA A 73 -7.15 -14.00 -5.12
CA ALA A 73 -6.53 -13.00 -6.01
C ALA A 73 -6.59 -11.61 -5.40
N LEU A 74 -7.80 -11.25 -4.95
CA LEU A 74 -8.13 -9.94 -4.45
C LEU A 74 -7.44 -9.68 -3.11
N SER A 75 -7.40 -10.67 -2.23
CA SER A 75 -6.66 -10.61 -0.97
C SER A 75 -5.17 -10.38 -1.20
N VAL A 76 -4.54 -11.18 -2.06
CA VAL A 76 -3.11 -11.04 -2.40
C VAL A 76 -2.83 -9.67 -3.04
N SER A 77 -3.69 -9.22 -3.95
CA SER A 77 -3.56 -7.90 -4.60
C SER A 77 -3.67 -6.75 -3.59
N ARG A 78 -4.60 -6.83 -2.63
CA ARG A 78 -4.76 -5.85 -1.55
C ARG A 78 -3.54 -5.82 -0.63
N ALA A 79 -3.04 -6.98 -0.22
CA ALA A 79 -1.85 -7.09 0.61
C ALA A 79 -0.64 -6.45 -0.08
N ARG A 80 -0.38 -6.83 -1.35
CA ARG A 80 0.75 -6.30 -2.10
C ARG A 80 0.66 -4.78 -2.32
N LYS A 81 -0.55 -4.28 -2.58
CA LYS A 81 -0.78 -2.82 -2.71
C LYS A 81 -0.48 -2.09 -1.40
N ALA A 82 -0.86 -2.68 -0.26
CA ALA A 82 -0.62 -2.08 1.06
C ALA A 82 0.88 -2.04 1.38
N GLU A 83 1.61 -3.13 1.16
CA GLU A 83 3.08 -3.19 1.32
C GLU A 83 3.78 -2.08 0.54
N LEU A 84 3.50 -1.98 -0.76
CA LEU A 84 4.09 -0.95 -1.62
C LEU A 84 3.76 0.48 -1.15
N MET A 85 2.56 0.69 -0.62
CA MET A 85 2.16 1.98 -0.07
C MET A 85 2.92 2.32 1.22
N MET A 86 3.17 1.33 2.09
CA MET A 86 3.97 1.51 3.30
C MET A 86 5.43 1.82 2.95
N GLU A 87 6.04 1.05 2.05
CA GLU A 87 7.40 1.30 1.54
C GLU A 87 7.53 2.73 0.99
N TYR A 88 6.54 3.19 0.23
CA TYR A 88 6.53 4.55 -0.32
C TYR A 88 6.42 5.62 0.77
N ILE A 89 5.57 5.42 1.77
CA ILE A 89 5.43 6.33 2.91
C ILE A 89 6.74 6.43 3.70
N GLU A 90 7.43 5.31 3.92
CA GLU A 90 8.73 5.29 4.60
C GLU A 90 9.79 6.08 3.82
N SER A 91 9.87 5.87 2.50
CA SER A 91 10.76 6.65 1.63
C SER A 91 10.48 8.16 1.71
N LEU A 92 9.21 8.56 1.75
CA LEU A 92 8.84 9.97 1.89
C LEU A 92 9.23 10.54 3.26
N LYS A 93 9.06 9.79 4.35
CA LYS A 93 9.47 10.20 5.70
C LYS A 93 10.98 10.39 5.79
N GLU A 94 11.77 9.50 5.19
CA GLU A 94 13.22 9.63 5.13
C GLU A 94 13.62 10.88 4.34
N LYS A 95 13.00 11.11 3.18
CA LYS A 95 13.25 12.30 2.36
C LYS A 95 12.90 13.59 3.10
N GLU A 96 11.77 13.63 3.82
CA GLU A 96 11.36 14.77 4.64
C GLU A 96 12.40 15.07 5.73
N LYS A 97 12.91 14.02 6.39
CA LYS A 97 13.94 14.15 7.43
C LYS A 97 15.22 14.77 6.86
N LEU A 98 15.73 14.25 5.75
CA LEU A 98 16.95 14.76 5.11
C LEU A 98 16.81 16.23 4.70
N LEU A 99 15.67 16.60 4.10
CA LEU A 99 15.39 17.98 3.71
C LEU A 99 15.28 18.92 4.92
N ARG A 100 14.76 18.44 6.06
CA ARG A 100 14.69 19.23 7.29
C ARG A 100 16.10 19.48 7.85
N GLU A 101 16.95 18.46 7.86
CA GLU A 101 18.34 18.56 8.29
C GLU A 101 19.14 19.52 7.39
N GLU A 102 19.02 19.39 6.07
CA GLU A 102 19.66 20.28 5.10
C GLU A 102 19.21 21.74 5.29
N ASN A 103 17.90 21.97 5.42
CA ASN A 103 17.37 23.31 5.66
C ASN A 103 17.88 23.93 6.96
N GLN A 104 18.04 23.13 8.02
CA GLN A 104 18.58 23.62 9.30
C GLN A 104 20.05 24.07 9.15
N VAL A 105 20.85 23.31 8.40
CA VAL A 105 22.25 23.67 8.10
C VAL A 105 22.31 24.95 7.27
N LEU A 106 21.52 25.03 6.19
CA LEU A 106 21.46 26.21 5.32
C LEU A 106 20.99 27.45 6.08
N ALA A 107 19.95 27.35 6.91
CA ALA A 107 19.49 28.46 7.74
C ALA A 107 20.58 28.95 8.69
N SER A 108 21.33 28.03 9.32
CA SER A 108 22.44 28.38 10.20
C SER A 108 23.55 29.11 9.44
N GLN A 109 23.91 28.64 8.24
CA GLN A 109 24.90 29.30 7.38
C GLN A 109 24.45 30.71 6.97
N VAL A 110 23.19 30.89 6.56
CA VAL A 110 22.63 32.20 6.18
C VAL A 110 22.64 33.17 7.37
N THR A 111 22.31 32.70 8.57
CA THR A 111 22.40 33.56 9.77
C THR A 111 23.83 34.00 10.06
N MET A 112 24.80 33.10 9.95
CA MET A 112 26.22 33.40 10.16
C MET A 112 26.75 34.42 9.15
N THR A 113 26.47 34.25 7.85
CA THR A 113 26.92 35.19 6.80
C THR A 113 26.27 36.57 6.95
N THR A 114 25.00 36.62 7.36
CA THR A 114 24.30 37.89 7.63
C THR A 114 24.93 38.63 8.82
N ILE A 115 25.31 37.91 9.88
CA ILE A 115 25.97 38.52 11.05
C ILE A 115 27.38 39.02 10.68
N SER A 116 28.18 38.23 9.95
CA SER A 116 29.51 38.64 9.52
C SER A 116 29.48 39.89 8.64
N SER A 117 28.58 39.95 7.66
CA SER A 117 28.44 41.14 6.79
C SER A 117 27.97 42.39 7.55
N ALA A 118 27.16 42.23 8.61
CA ALA A 118 26.75 43.35 9.46
C ALA A 118 27.88 43.90 10.37
N LEU A 119 28.82 43.04 10.78
CA LEU A 119 30.00 43.43 11.58
C LEU A 119 31.06 44.15 10.74
N GLU A 120 31.21 43.80 9.46
CA GLU A 120 32.15 44.46 8.55
C GLU A 120 31.68 45.84 8.07
N ALA A 121 30.40 46.16 8.25
CA ALA A 121 29.79 47.43 7.83
C ALA A 121 29.84 48.54 8.90
N ASN A 122 30.47 48.29 10.06
CA ASN A 122 30.52 49.18 11.23
C ASN A 122 31.96 49.55 11.59
#